data_AF-A0A8H4UQJ6-F1
#
_entry.id   AF-A0A8H4UQJ6-F1
#
_cell.length_a   1.000
_cell.length_b   1.000
_cell.length_c   1.000
_cell.angle_alpha   90.00
_cell.angle_beta   90.00
_cell.angle_gamma   90.00
#
_symmetry.space_group_name_H-M   'P 1'
#
loop_
_entity.id
_entity.type
_entity.pdbx_description
1 polymer ?
#
loop_
_entity_poly.entity_id
_entity_poly.type
_entity_poly.pdbx_seq_one_letter_code
_entity_poly.pdbx_strand_id
1 'polypeptide(L)'
;MLTIVIHPGVVASINCPLPSFFFAIRVLDYLVSTISHLQIENKMPKDELQKTKSAQPKPPQGDEARNRVNEVAYGPKSLAFETFHVVACCSSDDSRLDTTYWDAPRMFKGDTKDDHIRGAIEAEDIDVYLEEHPEVSFAVVNEYHCLSLQFLCQWVLDTYRENWNEADALFSQGKLSSKHSDKLSRPSELLIYLDPRRSRRMQTSTVPEFPDNAFCGYVCPWS
;
A
#
# COMPACT_ATOMS: atom_id res chain seq x y z
N MET A 1 -5.33 -6.01 1.02
CA MET A 1 -6.72 -6.34 1.38
C MET A 1 -6.61 -7.30 2.56
N LEU A 2 -7.24 -7.03 3.71
CA LEU A 2 -7.25 -7.97 4.83
C LEU A 2 -8.36 -8.98 4.56
N THR A 3 -8.00 -10.17 4.07
CA THR A 3 -8.95 -11.21 3.68
C THR A 3 -9.13 -12.21 4.82
N ILE A 4 -10.38 -12.49 5.19
CA ILE A 4 -10.78 -13.69 5.93
C ILE A 4 -11.58 -14.52 4.92
N VAL A 5 -11.09 -15.71 4.55
CA VAL A 5 -11.49 -16.41 3.33
C VAL A 5 -12.79 -17.22 3.49
N ILE A 6 -13.77 -17.01 2.58
CA ILE A 6 -14.87 -17.94 2.21
C ILE A 6 -15.04 -17.89 0.67
N HIS A 7 -15.25 -19.06 0.04
CA HIS A 7 -15.05 -19.43 -1.38
C HIS A 7 -15.80 -18.64 -2.50
N PRO A 8 -15.27 -18.58 -3.76
CA PRO A 8 -15.81 -17.72 -4.86
C PRO A 8 -16.12 -18.44 -6.20
N GLY A 9 -16.58 -17.67 -7.23
CA GLY A 9 -16.71 -18.13 -8.62
C GLY A 9 -16.69 -17.05 -9.74
N VAL A 10 -15.84 -17.33 -10.76
CA VAL A 10 -15.86 -17.00 -12.22
C VAL A 10 -15.27 -15.66 -12.77
N VAL A 11 -14.64 -15.76 -13.96
CA VAL A 11 -13.49 -15.02 -14.56
C VAL A 11 -13.76 -14.52 -16.00
N ALA A 12 -13.04 -13.48 -16.50
CA ALA A 12 -12.69 -13.25 -17.92
C ALA A 12 -11.47 -12.28 -18.12
N SER A 13 -10.71 -12.39 -19.22
CA SER A 13 -9.39 -11.74 -19.49
C SER A 13 -9.21 -11.17 -20.92
N ILE A 14 -8.44 -10.07 -21.12
CA ILE A 14 -7.92 -9.53 -22.42
C ILE A 14 -6.59 -8.73 -22.23
N ASN A 15 -5.65 -8.85 -23.19
CA ASN A 15 -4.29 -8.24 -23.27
C ASN A 15 -4.21 -6.90 -24.05
N CYS A 16 -3.31 -5.97 -23.70
CA CYS A 16 -2.96 -4.77 -24.51
C CYS A 16 -1.57 -4.14 -24.23
N PRO A 17 -0.97 -3.34 -25.17
CA PRO A 17 0.39 -2.78 -25.09
C PRO A 17 0.46 -1.31 -24.61
N LEU A 18 1.58 -0.95 -23.97
CA LEU A 18 1.82 0.27 -23.16
C LEU A 18 2.37 1.51 -23.93
N PRO A 19 2.00 2.77 -23.55
CA PRO A 19 2.65 4.02 -23.96
C PRO A 19 3.60 4.64 -22.89
N SER A 20 4.16 5.82 -23.21
CA SER A 20 5.37 6.52 -22.71
C SER A 20 5.65 6.58 -21.19
N PHE A 21 6.90 6.25 -20.84
CA PHE A 21 7.46 5.94 -19.51
C PHE A 21 7.43 7.05 -18.44
N PHE A 22 7.34 8.33 -18.82
CA PHE A 22 7.56 9.45 -17.88
C PHE A 22 6.38 9.77 -16.95
N PHE A 23 5.13 9.49 -17.36
CA PHE A 23 3.96 9.76 -16.53
C PHE A 23 3.63 8.63 -15.53
N ALA A 24 3.96 7.39 -15.88
CA ALA A 24 3.83 6.24 -14.98
C ALA A 24 4.66 6.42 -13.70
N ILE A 25 5.84 7.03 -13.81
CA ILE A 25 6.71 7.34 -12.66
C ILE A 25 6.02 8.27 -11.66
N ARG A 26 5.25 9.27 -12.12
CA ARG A 26 4.57 10.24 -11.22
C ARG A 26 3.37 9.63 -10.51
N VAL A 27 2.65 8.70 -11.15
CA VAL A 27 1.57 7.94 -10.50
C VAL A 27 2.14 6.99 -9.45
N LEU A 28 3.29 6.37 -9.73
CA LEU A 28 4.02 5.58 -8.75
C LEU A 28 4.52 6.44 -7.58
N ASP A 29 5.06 7.63 -7.83
CA ASP A 29 5.47 8.58 -6.78
C ASP A 29 4.29 8.95 -5.87
N TYR A 30 3.10 9.16 -6.45
CA TYR A 30 1.89 9.45 -5.69
C TYR A 30 1.48 8.26 -4.81
N LEU A 31 1.44 7.05 -5.37
CA LEU A 31 1.10 5.83 -4.62
C LEU A 31 2.12 5.56 -3.50
N VAL A 32 3.42 5.72 -3.76
CA VAL A 32 4.48 5.58 -2.75
C VAL A 32 4.32 6.62 -1.63
N SER A 33 3.95 7.86 -1.97
CA SER A 33 3.66 8.91 -0.99
C SER A 33 2.47 8.55 -0.10
N THR A 34 1.36 8.07 -0.69
CA THR A 34 0.17 7.66 0.08
C THR A 34 0.46 6.48 1.00
N ILE A 35 1.20 5.47 0.51
CA ILE A 35 1.59 4.31 1.34
C ILE A 35 2.49 4.74 2.51
N SER A 36 3.44 5.64 2.27
CA SER A 36 4.32 6.17 3.33
C SER A 36 3.52 6.91 4.41
N HIS A 37 2.50 7.68 4.02
CA HIS A 37 1.62 8.38 4.97
C HIS A 37 0.85 7.38 5.85
N LEU A 38 0.26 6.35 5.24
CA LEU A 38 -0.46 5.30 5.96
C LEU A 38 0.44 4.50 6.92
N GLN A 39 1.74 4.37 6.63
CA GLN A 39 2.69 3.73 7.55
C GLN A 39 3.00 4.59 8.78
N ILE A 40 3.04 5.92 8.62
CA ILE A 40 3.25 6.85 9.74
C ILE A 40 2.02 6.85 10.65
N GLU A 41 0.82 6.93 10.08
CA GLU A 41 -0.43 6.86 10.84
C GLU A 41 -0.57 5.54 11.58
N ASN A 42 -0.11 4.42 11.02
CA ASN A 42 -0.12 3.13 11.70
C ASN A 42 0.94 2.98 12.81
N LYS A 43 1.99 3.82 12.85
CA LYS A 43 2.97 3.82 13.95
C LYS A 43 2.43 4.49 15.21
N MET A 44 1.66 5.56 15.05
CA MET A 44 1.17 6.36 16.19
C MET A 44 0.33 5.56 17.20
N PRO A 45 -0.61 4.68 16.78
CA PRO A 45 -1.37 3.83 17.70
C PRO A 45 -0.51 2.77 18.42
N LYS A 46 0.55 2.27 17.77
CA LYS A 46 1.45 1.28 18.39
C LYS A 46 2.24 1.90 19.54
N ASP A 47 2.69 3.14 19.37
CA ASP A 47 3.43 3.87 20.41
C ASP A 47 2.53 4.23 21.60
N GLU A 48 1.26 4.61 21.35
CA GLU A 48 0.29 4.83 22.43
C GLU A 48 -0.03 3.55 23.22
N LEU A 49 -0.10 2.40 22.53
CA LEU A 49 -0.34 1.11 23.17
C LEU A 49 0.85 0.67 24.06
N GLN A 50 2.09 0.97 23.66
CA GLN A 50 3.26 0.74 24.51
C GLN A 50 3.30 1.69 25.71
N LYS A 51 2.93 2.96 25.52
CA LYS A 51 2.90 3.95 26.59
C LYS A 51 1.92 3.56 27.70
N THR A 52 0.75 3.05 27.35
CA THR A 52 -0.26 2.58 28.33
C THR A 52 0.21 1.33 29.09
N LYS A 53 0.94 0.41 28.47
CA LYS A 53 1.55 -0.74 29.16
C LYS A 53 2.58 -0.32 30.21
N SER A 54 3.33 0.76 29.98
CA SER A 54 4.37 1.23 30.91
C SER A 54 3.83 1.97 32.14
N ALA A 55 2.55 2.38 32.12
CA ALA A 55 1.94 3.18 33.19
C ALA A 55 1.30 2.34 34.33
N GLN A 56 1.43 1.00 34.32
CA GLN A 56 0.83 0.20 35.38
C GLN A 56 1.51 0.46 36.74
N PRO A 57 0.73 0.80 37.80
CA PRO A 57 1.27 1.13 39.12
C PRO A 57 2.02 -0.04 39.76
N LYS A 58 3.17 0.27 40.36
CA LYS A 58 3.98 -0.67 41.15
C LYS A 58 3.14 -1.13 42.36
N PRO A 59 2.89 -2.44 42.54
CA PRO A 59 2.07 -2.92 43.65
C PRO A 59 2.71 -2.55 45.00
N PRO A 60 1.90 -2.20 46.01
CA PRO A 60 2.38 -1.70 47.30
C PRO A 60 3.22 -2.75 48.03
N GLN A 61 4.38 -2.31 48.51
CA GLN A 61 5.32 -3.05 49.34
C GLN A 61 4.76 -3.13 50.76
N GLY A 62 4.08 -4.24 51.07
CA GLY A 62 3.64 -4.59 52.42
C GLY A 62 4.32 -5.88 52.88
N ASP A 63 5.19 -5.76 53.87
CA ASP A 63 5.89 -6.86 54.51
C ASP A 63 4.94 -7.64 55.44
N GLU A 64 4.17 -8.59 54.90
CA GLU A 64 3.55 -9.62 55.72
C GLU A 64 3.83 -11.03 55.16
N ALA A 65 4.47 -11.81 56.03
CA ALA A 65 4.98 -13.12 55.74
C ALA A 65 3.88 -14.19 55.88
N ARG A 66 4.06 -15.24 55.06
CA ARG A 66 3.89 -16.64 55.46
C ARG A 66 2.51 -17.28 55.21
N ASN A 67 2.18 -17.45 53.92
CA ASN A 67 1.82 -18.76 53.35
C ASN A 67 1.72 -18.64 51.83
N ARG A 68 2.88 -18.65 51.13
CA ARG A 68 2.92 -18.64 49.67
C ARG A 68 2.76 -20.05 49.15
N VAL A 69 1.52 -20.44 48.90
CA VAL A 69 1.23 -21.38 47.81
C VAL A 69 1.90 -20.78 46.57
N ASN A 70 2.64 -21.58 45.80
CA ASN A 70 3.25 -21.16 44.55
C ASN A 70 2.13 -20.78 43.56
N GLU A 71 1.64 -19.55 43.70
CA GLU A 71 0.78 -18.89 42.74
C GLU A 71 1.64 -18.69 41.50
N VAL A 72 1.54 -19.65 40.58
CA VAL A 72 2.08 -19.53 39.24
C VAL A 72 1.49 -18.25 38.69
N ALA A 73 2.29 -17.19 38.69
CA ALA A 73 1.86 -15.87 38.25
C ALA A 73 1.54 -15.99 36.75
N TYR A 74 0.26 -16.21 36.44
CA TYR A 74 -0.31 -16.10 35.11
C TYR A 74 -0.35 -14.61 34.76
N GLY A 75 0.83 -14.02 34.53
CA GLY A 75 0.93 -12.74 33.87
C GLY A 75 0.25 -12.86 32.51
N PRO A 76 -0.40 -11.79 32.01
CA PRO A 76 -1.01 -11.80 30.69
C PRO A 76 0.06 -12.18 29.66
N LYS A 77 -0.08 -13.38 29.07
CA LYS A 77 0.82 -13.85 28.01
C LYS A 77 0.69 -12.86 26.85
N SER A 78 1.78 -12.21 26.48
CA SER A 78 1.76 -11.28 25.35
C SER A 78 1.35 -12.07 24.11
N LEU A 79 0.29 -11.62 23.43
CA LEU A 79 -0.10 -12.17 22.13
C LEU A 79 1.08 -11.98 21.17
N ALA A 80 1.64 -13.09 20.70
CA ALA A 80 2.63 -13.11 19.64
C ALA A 80 1.91 -13.35 18.31
N PHE A 81 2.35 -12.66 17.26
CA PHE A 81 1.82 -12.87 15.92
C PHE A 81 2.97 -12.80 14.93
N GLU A 82 2.81 -13.49 13.82
CA GLU A 82 3.75 -13.46 12.70
C GLU A 82 3.09 -12.90 11.45
N THR A 83 3.90 -12.32 10.55
CA THR A 83 3.40 -11.75 9.30
C THR A 83 3.98 -12.50 8.11
N PHE A 84 3.09 -12.92 7.22
CA PHE A 84 3.42 -13.61 5.98
C PHE A 84 2.95 -12.80 4.79
N HIS A 85 3.64 -12.96 3.67
CA HIS A 85 3.30 -12.32 2.41
C HIS A 85 3.10 -13.39 1.34
N VAL A 86 1.88 -13.55 0.86
CA VAL A 86 1.53 -14.54 -0.16
C VAL A 86 1.40 -13.85 -1.51
N VAL A 87 2.21 -14.27 -2.47
CA VAL A 87 2.10 -13.82 -3.86
C VAL A 87 1.35 -14.88 -4.65
N ALA A 88 0.16 -14.51 -5.12
CA ALA A 88 -0.70 -15.33 -5.95
C ALA A 88 -0.62 -14.84 -7.40
N CYS A 89 0.19 -15.52 -8.21
CA CYS A 89 0.23 -15.29 -9.65
C CYS A 89 -0.53 -16.39 -10.38
N CYS A 90 -1.48 -16.00 -11.23
CA CYS A 90 -2.09 -16.95 -12.16
C CYS A 90 -1.12 -17.16 -13.32
N SER A 91 -0.48 -18.32 -13.41
CA SER A 91 0.13 -18.78 -14.65
C SER A 91 -0.95 -19.25 -15.64
N SER A 92 -0.62 -19.25 -16.93
CA SER A 92 -1.48 -19.79 -17.99
C SER A 92 -1.73 -21.29 -17.84
N ASP A 93 -0.82 -21.99 -17.18
CA ASP A 93 -1.02 -23.38 -16.77
C ASP A 93 -1.70 -23.35 -15.40
N ASP A 94 -2.90 -23.91 -15.33
CA ASP A 94 -3.93 -23.85 -14.27
C ASP A 94 -3.47 -24.16 -12.81
N SER A 95 -2.18 -24.42 -12.59
CA SER A 95 -1.58 -24.52 -11.26
C SER A 95 -1.36 -23.12 -10.69
N ARG A 96 -2.20 -22.71 -9.74
CA ARG A 96 -1.89 -21.57 -8.86
C ARG A 96 -0.63 -21.89 -8.06
N LEU A 97 0.46 -21.19 -8.38
CA LEU A 97 1.67 -21.19 -7.57
C LEU A 97 1.58 -20.01 -6.62
N ASP A 98 0.83 -20.21 -5.54
CA ASP A 98 0.83 -19.26 -4.43
C ASP A 98 2.15 -19.49 -3.67
N THR A 99 3.00 -18.46 -3.62
CA THR A 99 4.31 -18.53 -2.94
C THR A 99 4.30 -17.62 -1.73
N THR A 100 4.74 -18.13 -0.58
CA THR A 100 4.76 -17.40 0.69
C THR A 100 6.15 -16.86 0.98
N TYR A 101 6.23 -15.65 1.55
CA TYR A 101 7.47 -14.98 1.92
C TYR A 101 7.38 -14.36 3.31
N TRP A 102 8.52 -14.27 3.98
CA TRP A 102 8.67 -13.58 5.27
C TRP A 102 8.80 -12.06 5.10
N ASP A 103 9.28 -11.59 3.95
CA ASP A 103 9.45 -10.17 3.66
C ASP A 103 8.48 -9.66 2.58
N ALA A 104 8.24 -8.35 2.60
CA ALA A 104 7.31 -7.71 1.68
C ALA A 104 7.75 -7.89 0.22
N PRO A 105 6.85 -8.36 -0.68
CA PRO A 105 7.18 -8.58 -2.07
C PRO A 105 7.55 -7.30 -2.81
N ARG A 106 8.54 -7.39 -3.69
CA ARG A 106 9.03 -6.28 -4.53
C ARG A 106 9.68 -6.78 -5.82
N MET A 107 9.97 -5.85 -6.72
CA MET A 107 10.84 -6.11 -7.87
C MET A 107 12.31 -5.97 -7.44
N PHE A 108 13.17 -6.88 -7.89
CA PHE A 108 14.60 -6.88 -7.63
C PHE A 108 15.40 -6.32 -8.80
N LYS A 109 16.65 -5.94 -8.54
CA LYS A 109 17.55 -5.45 -9.58
C LYS A 109 17.83 -6.56 -10.59
N GLY A 110 17.46 -6.32 -11.85
CA GLY A 110 17.62 -7.27 -12.95
C GLY A 110 16.30 -7.89 -13.39
N ASP A 111 15.23 -7.74 -12.61
CA ASP A 111 13.89 -8.17 -13.00
C ASP A 111 13.40 -7.37 -14.20
N THR A 112 12.71 -8.08 -15.09
CA THR A 112 12.03 -7.54 -16.25
C THR A 112 10.59 -7.16 -15.90
N LYS A 113 9.92 -6.46 -16.82
CA LYS A 113 8.50 -6.12 -16.69
C LYS A 113 7.56 -7.35 -16.65
N ASP A 114 8.04 -8.50 -17.12
CA ASP A 114 7.27 -9.73 -17.22
C ASP A 114 7.49 -10.62 -15.98
N ASP A 115 8.47 -10.28 -15.14
CA ASP A 115 8.70 -10.95 -13.86
C ASP A 115 7.69 -10.52 -12.80
N HIS A 116 7.35 -11.45 -11.93
CA HIS A 116 6.44 -11.19 -10.83
C HIS A 116 7.17 -10.64 -9.60
N ILE A 117 6.45 -9.86 -8.79
CA ILE A 117 6.94 -9.44 -7.47
C ILE A 117 7.19 -10.68 -6.62
N ARG A 118 8.26 -10.66 -5.83
CA ARG A 118 8.59 -11.76 -4.89
C ARG A 118 9.23 -11.20 -3.63
N GLY A 119 9.26 -11.99 -2.56
CA GLY A 119 10.10 -11.71 -1.41
C GLY A 119 11.55 -12.15 -1.65
N ALA A 120 12.46 -11.76 -0.77
CA ALA A 120 13.83 -12.26 -0.73
C ALA A 120 13.94 -13.56 0.08
N ILE A 121 13.02 -13.79 1.01
CA ILE A 121 13.03 -14.93 1.93
C ILE A 121 11.71 -15.67 1.77
N GLU A 122 11.74 -16.78 1.04
CA GLU A 122 10.59 -17.69 0.95
C GLU A 122 10.30 -18.30 2.32
N ALA A 123 9.02 -18.39 2.65
CA ALA A 123 8.54 -19.00 3.87
C ALA A 123 8.05 -20.41 3.58
N GLU A 124 8.13 -21.27 4.58
CA GLU A 124 7.47 -22.56 4.53
C GLU A 124 5.94 -22.38 4.52
N ASP A 125 5.22 -23.47 4.36
CA ASP A 125 3.77 -23.47 4.46
C ASP A 125 3.33 -22.88 5.81
N ILE A 126 2.37 -21.95 5.75
CA ILE A 126 1.95 -21.17 6.92
C ILE A 126 1.34 -22.09 7.98
N ASP A 127 0.59 -23.12 7.56
CA ASP A 127 -0.05 -24.05 8.47
C ASP A 127 1.00 -24.90 9.19
N VAL A 128 2.00 -25.40 8.44
CA VAL A 128 3.15 -26.15 9.00
C VAL A 128 3.91 -25.30 10.02
N TYR A 129 4.21 -24.03 9.71
CA TYR A 129 4.90 -23.14 10.63
C TYR A 129 4.10 -22.92 11.93
N LEU A 130 2.79 -22.69 11.83
CA LEU A 130 1.94 -22.45 13.01
C LEU A 130 1.80 -23.70 13.89
N GLU A 131 1.86 -24.91 13.32
CA GLU A 131 1.91 -26.16 14.07
C GLU A 131 3.22 -26.32 14.86
N GLU A 132 4.34 -25.91 14.28
CA GLU A 132 5.67 -25.99 14.91
C GLU A 132 5.95 -24.88 15.93
N HIS A 133 5.21 -23.76 15.86
CA HIS A 133 5.39 -22.57 16.70
C HIS A 133 4.17 -22.24 17.58
N PRO A 134 3.87 -23.05 18.63
CA PRO A 134 2.70 -22.85 19.49
C PRO A 134 2.76 -21.58 20.37
N GLU A 135 3.89 -20.87 20.39
CA GLU A 135 4.00 -19.53 20.97
C GLU A 135 3.29 -18.46 20.13
N VAL A 136 3.16 -18.66 18.82
CA VAL A 136 2.48 -17.75 17.91
C VAL A 136 0.98 -17.92 18.06
N SER A 137 0.27 -16.83 18.35
CA SER A 137 -1.16 -16.86 18.62
C SER A 137 -2.01 -16.75 17.34
N PHE A 138 -1.51 -16.03 16.33
CA PHE A 138 -2.14 -15.91 15.02
C PHE A 138 -1.13 -15.41 13.96
N ALA A 139 -1.46 -15.62 12.69
CA ALA A 139 -0.73 -15.08 11.56
C ALA A 139 -1.48 -13.91 10.91
N VAL A 140 -0.74 -12.93 10.41
CA VAL A 140 -1.22 -11.85 9.54
C VAL A 140 -0.75 -12.16 8.12
N VAL A 141 -1.68 -12.53 7.24
CA VAL A 141 -1.36 -12.89 5.85
C VAL A 141 -1.69 -11.73 4.92
N ASN A 142 -0.68 -11.23 4.22
CA ASN A 142 -0.82 -10.20 3.19
C ASN A 142 -0.82 -10.87 1.82
N GLU A 143 -1.96 -10.88 1.14
CA GLU A 143 -2.08 -11.44 -0.21
C GLU A 143 -1.83 -10.39 -1.29
N TYR A 144 -1.03 -10.76 -2.30
CA TYR A 144 -0.69 -9.96 -3.46
C TYR A 144 -1.05 -10.71 -4.73
N HIS A 145 -1.97 -10.16 -5.52
CA HIS A 145 -2.38 -10.75 -6.78
C HIS A 145 -1.66 -10.09 -7.96
N CYS A 146 -0.93 -10.88 -8.74
CA CYS A 146 -0.12 -10.40 -9.85
C CYS A 146 -0.98 -9.79 -10.97
N LEU A 147 -2.18 -10.35 -11.18
CA LEU A 147 -3.14 -9.84 -12.16
C LEU A 147 -3.77 -8.50 -11.76
N SER A 148 -3.99 -8.25 -10.47
CA SER A 148 -4.66 -7.02 -10.02
C SER A 148 -3.86 -5.77 -10.35
N LEU A 149 -2.52 -5.86 -10.27
CA LEU A 149 -1.64 -4.76 -10.65
C LEU A 149 -1.66 -4.52 -12.16
N GLN A 150 -1.65 -5.59 -12.97
CA GLN A 150 -1.74 -5.46 -14.41
C GLN A 150 -3.08 -4.83 -14.85
N PHE A 151 -4.20 -5.28 -14.29
CA PHE A 151 -5.52 -4.70 -14.58
C PHE A 151 -5.64 -3.27 -14.08
N LEU A 152 -5.12 -2.94 -12.90
CA LEU A 152 -5.11 -1.57 -12.41
C LEU A 152 -4.28 -0.67 -13.32
N CYS A 153 -3.06 -1.09 -13.68
CA CYS A 153 -2.23 -0.35 -14.62
C CYS A 153 -2.95 -0.16 -15.95
N GLN A 154 -3.51 -1.23 -16.53
CA GLN A 154 -4.26 -1.19 -17.78
C GLN A 154 -5.45 -0.24 -17.69
N TRP A 155 -6.25 -0.33 -16.63
CA TRP A 155 -7.39 0.55 -16.38
C TRP A 155 -6.96 2.01 -16.25
N VAL A 156 -5.90 2.31 -15.50
CA VAL A 156 -5.36 3.67 -15.38
C VAL A 156 -4.91 4.17 -16.76
N LEU A 157 -4.21 3.33 -17.52
CA LEU A 157 -3.73 3.69 -18.85
C LEU A 157 -4.88 3.98 -19.81
N ASP A 158 -5.93 3.16 -19.80
CA ASP A 158 -7.07 3.33 -20.69
C ASP A 158 -7.97 4.49 -20.27
N THR A 159 -8.24 4.63 -18.97
CA THR A 159 -9.07 5.70 -18.41
C THR A 159 -8.45 7.08 -18.61
N TYR A 160 -7.13 7.18 -18.51
CA TYR A 160 -6.42 8.46 -18.62
C TYR A 160 -5.68 8.64 -19.95
N ARG A 161 -5.80 7.70 -20.89
CA ARG A 161 -5.09 7.70 -22.19
C ARG A 161 -5.25 9.00 -22.95
N GLU A 162 -6.51 9.43 -23.13
CA GLU A 162 -6.82 10.63 -23.89
C GLU A 162 -6.29 11.89 -23.21
N ASN A 163 -6.41 11.96 -21.88
CA ASN A 163 -5.85 13.07 -21.10
C ASN A 163 -4.34 13.15 -21.24
N TRP A 164 -3.64 12.01 -21.26
CA TRP A 164 -2.19 11.98 -21.46
C TRP A 164 -1.80 12.34 -22.88
N ASN A 165 -2.52 11.85 -23.89
CA ASN A 165 -2.29 12.23 -25.29
C ASN A 165 -2.50 13.74 -25.49
N GLU A 166 -3.54 14.32 -24.87
CA GLU A 166 -3.81 15.76 -24.88
C GLU A 166 -2.66 16.53 -24.22
N ALA A 167 -2.19 16.09 -23.05
CA ALA A 167 -1.09 16.70 -22.33
C ALA A 167 0.21 16.68 -23.14
N ASP A 168 0.59 15.52 -23.70
CA ASP A 168 1.78 15.36 -24.54
C ASP A 168 1.72 16.26 -25.78
N ALA A 169 0.56 16.35 -26.43
CA ALA A 169 0.36 17.24 -27.57
C ALA A 169 0.54 18.73 -27.18
N LEU A 170 0.11 19.15 -26.00
CA LEU A 170 0.33 20.50 -25.48
C LEU A 170 1.80 20.74 -25.15
N PHE A 171 2.46 19.79 -24.48
CA PHE A 171 3.88 19.92 -24.11
C PHE A 171 4.80 19.99 -25.32
N SER A 172 4.50 19.23 -26.37
CA SER A 172 5.26 19.30 -27.63
C SER A 172 5.24 20.70 -28.26
N GLN A 173 4.25 21.54 -27.89
CA GLN A 173 4.12 22.92 -28.33
C GLN A 173 4.64 23.94 -27.31
N GLY A 174 5.23 23.49 -26.20
CA GLY A 174 5.61 24.35 -25.08
C GLY A 174 4.40 24.99 -24.39
N LYS A 175 3.23 24.35 -24.46
CA LYS A 175 1.98 24.82 -23.85
C LYS A 175 1.56 23.92 -22.70
N LEU A 176 0.78 24.48 -21.80
CA LEU A 176 0.13 23.79 -20.69
C LEU A 176 -1.30 24.30 -20.58
N SER A 177 -2.29 23.42 -20.46
CA SER A 177 -3.67 23.84 -20.21
C SER A 177 -3.97 23.85 -18.71
N SER A 178 -4.94 24.67 -18.30
CA SER A 178 -5.38 24.77 -16.91
C SER A 178 -5.84 23.41 -16.34
N LYS A 179 -6.36 22.52 -17.18
CA LYS A 179 -6.77 21.16 -16.79
C LYS A 179 -5.57 20.30 -16.38
N HIS A 180 -4.39 20.54 -16.94
CA HIS A 180 -3.18 19.75 -16.70
C HIS A 180 -2.27 20.40 -15.65
N SER A 181 -2.31 21.72 -15.47
CA SER A 181 -1.50 22.41 -14.45
C SER A 181 -1.76 21.86 -13.04
N ASP A 182 -3.02 21.59 -12.74
CA ASP A 182 -3.45 21.15 -11.41
C ASP A 182 -2.98 19.72 -11.10
N LYS A 183 -2.67 18.93 -12.14
CA LYS A 183 -2.21 17.54 -12.02
C LYS A 183 -0.68 17.41 -11.97
N LEU A 184 0.05 18.42 -12.44
CA LEU A 184 1.52 18.40 -12.48
C LEU A 184 2.16 18.95 -11.21
N SER A 185 1.36 19.66 -10.42
CA SER A 185 1.82 20.44 -9.29
C SER A 185 1.43 19.71 -8.02
N ARG A 186 2.40 19.51 -7.13
CA ARG A 186 2.08 18.96 -5.80
C ARG A 186 1.27 19.99 -5.01
N PRO A 187 0.43 19.54 -4.05
CA PRO A 187 -0.07 20.44 -3.02
C PRO A 187 1.09 21.27 -2.46
N SER A 188 0.85 22.57 -2.27
CA SER A 188 1.84 23.54 -1.77
C SER A 188 2.98 23.92 -2.73
N GLU A 189 3.00 23.46 -3.99
CA GLU A 189 3.93 24.01 -5.00
C GLU A 189 3.44 25.36 -5.53
N LEU A 190 4.38 26.29 -5.68
CA LEU A 190 4.14 27.62 -6.24
C LEU A 190 4.29 27.57 -7.76
N LEU A 191 3.18 27.70 -8.48
CA LEU A 191 3.21 27.86 -9.92
C LEU A 191 3.45 29.32 -10.28
N ILE A 192 4.52 29.56 -11.04
CA ILE A 192 4.84 30.87 -11.62
C ILE A 192 4.64 30.75 -13.13
N TYR A 193 3.63 31.42 -13.67
CA TYR A 193 3.43 31.53 -15.11
C TYR A 193 3.52 32.99 -15.58
N LEU A 194 4.08 33.16 -16.77
CA LEU A 194 4.18 34.45 -17.45
C LEU A 194 2.99 34.60 -18.39
N ASP A 195 2.10 35.55 -18.11
CA ASP A 195 1.00 35.90 -19.03
C ASP A 195 1.52 36.92 -20.07
N PRO A 196 1.70 36.52 -21.35
CA PRO A 196 2.20 37.43 -22.37
C PRO A 196 1.20 38.53 -22.73
N ARG A 197 -0.10 38.39 -22.40
CA ARG A 197 -1.13 39.40 -22.70
C ARG A 197 -1.20 40.49 -21.65
N ARG A 198 -0.73 40.24 -20.43
CA ARG A 198 -0.70 41.20 -19.33
C ARG A 198 0.74 41.59 -19.02
N SER A 199 1.25 42.61 -19.72
CA SER A 199 2.56 43.25 -19.54
C SER A 199 3.30 42.87 -18.26
N ARG A 200 4.13 41.82 -18.35
CA ARG A 200 5.11 41.38 -17.34
C ARG A 200 4.61 41.30 -15.88
N ARG A 201 3.35 40.98 -15.63
CA ARG A 201 2.93 40.63 -14.27
C ARG A 201 3.03 39.12 -14.08
N MET A 202 3.95 38.69 -13.22
CA MET A 202 3.96 37.32 -12.70
C MET A 202 2.66 37.09 -11.94
N GLN A 203 1.94 36.03 -12.32
CA GLN A 203 0.85 35.50 -11.49
C GLN A 203 1.40 34.30 -10.74
N THR A 204 1.08 34.27 -9.45
CA THR A 204 1.35 33.14 -8.57
C THR A 204 0.02 32.54 -8.20
N SER A 205 -0.06 31.21 -8.27
CA SER A 205 -1.17 30.45 -7.72
C SER A 205 -0.58 29.33 -6.88
N THR A 206 -1.14 29.16 -5.68
CA THR A 206 -0.88 28.02 -4.81
C THR A 206 -1.93 26.96 -5.10
N VAL A 207 -1.49 25.73 -5.36
CA VAL A 207 -2.41 24.59 -5.51
C VAL A 207 -3.14 24.41 -4.17
N PRO A 208 -4.48 24.45 -4.14
CA PRO A 208 -5.22 24.25 -2.91
C PRO A 208 -4.89 22.87 -2.33
N GLU A 209 -4.72 22.80 -1.00
CA GLU A 209 -4.62 21.52 -0.31
C GLU A 209 -5.88 20.69 -0.57
N PHE A 210 -5.70 19.38 -0.76
CA PHE A 210 -6.85 18.50 -0.89
C PHE A 210 -7.69 18.61 0.38
N PRO A 211 -9.02 18.80 0.27
CA PRO A 211 -9.86 18.81 1.44
C PRO A 211 -9.78 17.42 2.11
N ASP A 212 -9.59 17.38 3.43
CA ASP A 212 -9.36 16.18 4.27
C ASP A 212 -10.42 15.06 4.10
N ASN A 213 -11.52 15.38 3.41
CA ASN A 213 -12.73 14.61 3.22
C ASN A 213 -12.97 14.16 1.76
N ALA A 214 -11.98 14.28 0.86
CA ALA A 214 -12.08 13.81 -0.53
C ALA A 214 -11.90 12.29 -0.72
N PHE A 215 -12.25 11.46 0.27
CA PHE A 215 -12.35 10.01 0.07
C PHE A 215 -13.58 9.72 -0.80
N CYS A 216 -13.32 9.42 -2.07
CA CYS A 216 -14.34 9.02 -3.02
C CYS A 216 -14.76 7.57 -2.71
N GLY A 217 -15.92 7.41 -2.06
CA GLY A 217 -16.58 6.13 -1.90
C GLY A 217 -17.12 5.65 -3.25
N TYR A 218 -16.29 4.98 -4.04
CA TYR A 218 -16.78 4.16 -5.15
C TYR A 218 -17.02 2.74 -4.64
N VAL A 219 -18.31 2.41 -4.51
CA VAL A 219 -18.77 1.02 -4.41
C VAL A 219 -18.55 0.38 -5.77
N CYS A 220 -17.78 -0.71 -5.84
CA CYS A 220 -17.62 -1.52 -7.04
C CYS A 220 -18.99 -2.13 -7.43
N PRO A 221 -19.52 -1.86 -8.63
CA PRO A 221 -20.82 -2.39 -9.06
C PRO A 221 -20.61 -3.70 -9.83
N TRP A 222 -20.01 -4.71 -9.21
CA TRP A 222 -19.99 -6.08 -9.75
C TRP A 222 -19.96 -7.09 -8.59
N SER A 223 -21.16 -7.44 -8.15
CA SER A 223 -21.51 -8.62 -7.35
C SER A 223 -22.69 -9.31 -8.03
#